data_AF-A0A914KJQ0-F1
#
_entry.id   AF-A0A914KJQ0-F1
#
_cell.length_a   1.000
_cell.length_b   1.000
_cell.length_c   1.000
_cell.angle_alpha   90.00
_cell.angle_beta   90.00
_cell.angle_gamma   90.00
#
_symmetry.space_group_name_H-M   'P 1'
#
loop_
_entity.id
_entity.type
_entity.pdbx_description
1 polymer ?
#
loop_
_entity_poly.entity_id
_entity_poly.type
_entity_poly.pdbx_seq_one_letter_code
_entity_poly.pdbx_strand_id
1 'polypeptide(L)'
;MVGLSDFINLFDLLMNSRLSYIDDGMHVTDLKRLAKKYFHSFHFLMDILALLPFDLILLINRGISLSRFNRLAKCYRVWQFVQMTNVRTNYPNAFRILHIVVVCVVLFHWNAALYFKISLIYGIFTTDASAWEFNYLKNQDVWWVRCGQMLWAEIPEGHCFFNESGLGDPDIDRVNYLNEMVKYWENRSMLVSFSNFSKQYSLSFYWSSLTLTTSGQQPYPTAAMHNSLEIFDTIVGVLVFAVIVGSVGNVVSRKEKFVNLRV
;
A
#
# COMPACT_ATOMS: atom_id res chain seq x y z
N MET A 1 6.93 13.83 16.66
CA MET A 1 7.06 12.37 16.39
C MET A 1 8.49 11.90 16.12
N VAL A 2 9.46 12.77 15.83
CA VAL A 2 10.87 12.39 15.56
C VAL A 2 11.53 11.70 16.78
N GLY A 3 11.27 12.16 18.00
CA GLY A 3 11.94 11.64 19.21
C GLY A 3 11.64 10.18 19.58
N LEU A 4 10.43 9.66 19.35
CA LEU A 4 10.07 8.31 19.80
C LEU A 4 10.77 7.22 18.97
N SER A 5 10.75 7.36 17.64
CA SER A 5 11.42 6.40 16.75
C SER A 5 12.93 6.43 16.93
N ASP A 6 13.50 7.61 17.14
CA ASP A 6 14.96 7.76 17.29
C ASP A 6 15.40 7.20 18.64
N PHE A 7 14.58 7.37 19.69
CA PHE A 7 14.78 6.71 20.98
C PHE A 7 14.73 5.19 20.88
N ILE A 8 13.75 4.62 20.17
CA ILE A 8 13.66 3.17 19.93
C ILE A 8 14.90 2.68 19.19
N ASN A 9 15.37 3.41 18.18
CA ASN A 9 16.56 3.05 17.41
C ASN A 9 17.85 3.12 18.25
N LEU A 10 17.97 4.11 19.12
CA LEU A 10 19.07 4.24 20.06
C LEU A 10 19.04 3.11 21.09
N PHE A 11 17.87 2.77 21.62
CA PHE A 11 17.71 1.66 22.56
C PHE A 11 18.08 0.32 21.91
N ASP A 12 17.64 0.10 20.67
CA ASP A 12 17.98 -1.11 19.90
C ASP A 12 19.49 -1.21 19.60
N LEU A 13 20.17 -0.09 19.33
CA LEU A 13 21.64 -0.02 19.22
C LEU A 13 22.33 -0.49 20.52
N LEU A 14 21.87 0.04 21.67
CA LEU A 14 22.40 -0.34 22.98
C LEU A 14 22.17 -1.82 23.26
N MET A 15 21.00 -2.35 22.91
CA MET A 15 20.69 -3.76 23.08
C MET A 15 21.54 -4.67 22.17
N ASN A 16 21.75 -4.29 20.90
CA ASN A 16 22.56 -5.06 19.97
C ASN A 16 24.04 -5.13 20.40
N SER A 17 24.56 -4.07 21.06
CA SER A 17 25.92 -4.10 21.64
C SER A 17 26.11 -5.12 22.77
N ARG A 18 25.01 -5.61 23.37
CA ARG A 18 25.00 -6.56 24.50
C ARG A 18 24.45 -7.94 24.12
N LEU A 19 24.15 -8.18 22.85
CA LEU A 19 23.49 -9.41 22.42
C LEU A 19 24.47 -10.60 22.36
N SER A 20 24.23 -11.62 23.19
CA SER A 20 25.04 -12.85 23.20
C SER A 20 25.03 -13.55 21.85
N TYR A 21 26.17 -14.10 21.45
CA TYR A 21 26.30 -14.93 20.26
C TYR A 21 26.94 -16.27 20.60
N ILE A 22 26.77 -17.26 19.73
CA ILE A 22 27.35 -18.59 19.87
C ILE A 22 28.69 -18.61 19.13
N ASP A 23 29.76 -19.00 19.83
CA ASP A 23 31.12 -19.19 19.33
C ASP A 23 31.56 -20.59 19.78
N ASP A 24 31.97 -21.46 18.86
CA ASP A 24 32.37 -22.85 19.16
C ASP A 24 31.36 -23.65 20.01
N GLY A 25 30.07 -23.45 19.78
CA GLY A 25 29.00 -24.16 20.50
C GLY A 25 28.72 -23.66 21.92
N MET A 26 29.46 -22.65 22.40
CA MET A 26 29.22 -22.01 23.69
C MET A 26 28.69 -20.58 23.53
N HIS A 27 27.80 -20.17 24.43
CA HIS A 27 27.31 -18.80 24.48
C HIS A 27 28.37 -17.87 25.08
N VAL A 28 28.84 -16.90 24.28
CA VAL A 28 29.76 -15.86 24.76
C VAL A 28 28.94 -14.74 25.40
N THR A 29 29.18 -14.48 26.69
CA THR A 29 28.48 -13.45 27.49
C THR A 29 29.37 -12.27 27.89
N ASP A 30 30.66 -12.30 27.57
CA ASP A 30 31.60 -11.22 27.91
C ASP A 30 31.32 -9.93 27.12
N LEU A 31 30.87 -8.89 27.84
CA LEU A 31 30.45 -7.59 27.30
C LEU A 31 31.51 -6.93 26.41
N LYS A 32 32.80 -7.08 26.72
CA LYS A 32 33.87 -6.45 25.92
C LYS A 32 34.01 -7.12 24.56
N ARG A 33 33.92 -8.45 24.52
CA ARG A 33 34.00 -9.26 23.30
C ARG A 33 32.76 -9.05 22.42
N LEU A 34 31.59 -8.95 23.05
CA LEU A 34 30.31 -8.64 22.41
C LEU A 34 30.34 -7.29 21.69
N ALA A 35 30.71 -6.23 22.42
CA ALA A 35 30.78 -4.88 21.86
C ALA A 35 31.81 -4.80 20.72
N LYS A 36 33.01 -5.37 20.89
CA LYS A 36 34.05 -5.36 19.85
C LYS A 36 33.58 -6.03 18.56
N LYS A 37 32.89 -7.17 18.66
CA LYS A 37 32.30 -7.86 17.50
C LYS A 37 31.22 -7.02 16.82
N TYR A 38 30.35 -6.40 17.61
CA TYR A 38 29.28 -5.57 17.08
C TYR A 38 29.81 -4.33 16.36
N PHE A 39 30.75 -3.58 16.94
CA PHE A 39 31.34 -2.38 16.33
C PHE A 39 32.08 -2.65 15.02
N HIS A 40 32.58 -3.86 14.82
CA HIS A 40 33.23 -4.27 13.57
C HIS A 40 32.27 -4.86 12.53
N SER A 41 30.99 -5.02 12.90
CA SER A 41 29.98 -5.60 12.02
C SER A 41 29.33 -4.54 11.12
N PHE A 42 28.95 -4.93 9.91
CA PHE A 42 28.18 -4.08 9.00
C PHE A 42 26.85 -3.59 9.62
N HIS A 43 26.27 -4.36 10.56
CA HIS A 43 25.05 -3.98 11.27
C HIS A 43 25.21 -2.66 12.04
N PHE A 44 26.37 -2.41 12.65
CA PHE A 44 26.64 -1.17 13.37
C PHE A 44 26.64 0.04 12.44
N LEU A 45 27.20 -0.10 11.24
CA LEU A 45 27.18 0.95 10.22
C LEU A 45 25.74 1.30 9.80
N MET A 46 24.90 0.27 9.58
CA MET A 46 23.49 0.48 9.21
C MET A 46 22.68 1.12 10.34
N ASP A 47 22.97 0.77 11.60
CA ASP A 47 22.32 1.39 12.76
C ASP A 47 22.73 2.87 12.93
N ILE A 48 24.00 3.23 12.70
CA ILE A 48 24.43 4.64 12.68
C ILE A 48 23.75 5.40 11.55
N LEU A 49 23.74 4.84 10.34
CA LEU A 49 23.15 5.49 9.16
C LEU A 49 21.67 5.82 9.39
N ALA A 50 20.94 4.93 10.06
CA ALA A 50 19.55 5.13 10.44
C ALA A 50 19.35 6.19 11.54
N LEU A 51 20.35 6.45 12.37
CA LEU A 51 20.34 7.44 13.47
C LEU A 51 20.85 8.82 13.05
N LEU A 52 21.38 8.98 11.82
CA LEU A 52 21.89 10.27 11.36
C LEU A 52 20.78 11.34 11.38
N PRO A 53 21.07 12.54 11.92
CA PRO A 53 20.07 13.59 12.15
C PRO A 53 19.76 14.39 10.87
N PHE A 54 19.59 13.72 9.73
CA PHE A 54 19.16 14.35 8.48
C PHE A 54 17.77 15.00 8.60
N ASP A 55 16.99 14.62 9.63
CA ASP A 55 15.74 15.27 9.99
C ASP A 55 15.88 16.73 10.42
N LEU A 56 17.05 17.18 10.87
CA LEU A 56 17.28 18.61 11.18
C LEU A 56 17.17 19.48 9.93
N ILE A 57 17.46 18.92 8.75
CA ILE A 57 17.33 19.60 7.46
C ILE A 57 15.86 19.90 7.14
N LEU A 58 14.91 19.13 7.66
CA LEU A 58 13.48 19.35 7.49
C LEU A 58 12.95 20.55 8.29
N LEU A 59 13.68 21.02 9.30
CA LEU A 59 13.37 22.28 9.98
C LEU A 59 13.62 23.48 9.06
N ILE A 60 14.56 23.34 8.12
CA ILE A 60 14.91 24.38 7.14
C ILE A 60 13.97 24.33 5.94
N ASN A 61 13.68 23.14 5.39
CA ASN A 61 12.77 22.98 4.26
C ASN A 61 11.86 21.75 4.39
N ARG A 62 10.57 21.98 4.61
CA ARG A 62 9.55 20.91 4.72
C ARG A 62 9.31 20.15 3.40
N GLY A 63 9.73 20.70 2.27
CA GLY A 63 9.58 20.08 0.94
C GLY A 63 10.52 18.91 0.68
N ILE A 64 11.59 18.73 1.46
CA ILE A 64 12.64 17.70 1.23
C ILE A 64 12.36 16.45 2.09
N SER A 65 11.12 15.95 2.06
CA SER A 65 10.72 14.77 2.87
C SER A 65 11.50 13.49 2.52
N LEU A 66 12.18 13.44 1.36
CA LEU A 66 13.03 12.33 0.94
C LEU A 66 14.31 12.17 1.77
N SER A 67 14.72 13.21 2.52
CA SER A 67 15.88 13.16 3.43
C SER A 67 15.79 12.05 4.49
N ARG A 68 14.58 11.56 4.77
CA ARG A 68 14.29 10.47 5.72
C ARG A 68 14.55 9.07 5.20
N PHE A 69 14.96 8.91 3.94
CA PHE A 69 15.23 7.59 3.34
C PHE A 69 16.36 6.85 4.09
N ASN A 70 17.24 7.58 4.80
CA ASN A 70 18.27 7.02 5.67
C ASN A 70 17.69 6.04 6.73
N ARG A 71 16.46 6.27 7.19
CA ARG A 71 15.79 5.40 8.19
C ARG A 71 15.52 3.99 7.65
N LEU A 72 15.44 3.81 6.33
CA LEU A 72 15.25 2.49 5.69
C LEU A 72 16.51 1.62 5.76
N ALA A 73 17.67 2.16 6.15
CA ALA A 73 18.86 1.34 6.43
C ALA A 73 18.57 0.24 7.47
N LYS A 74 17.57 0.45 8.34
CA LYS A 74 17.18 -0.54 9.34
C LYS A 74 16.28 -1.68 8.83
N CYS A 75 15.99 -1.75 7.53
CA CYS A 75 15.24 -2.87 6.93
C CYS A 75 15.89 -4.25 7.20
N TYR A 76 17.20 -4.31 7.48
CA TYR A 76 17.88 -5.55 7.88
C TYR A 76 17.23 -6.20 9.12
N ARG A 77 16.71 -5.39 10.06
CA ARG A 77 16.10 -5.87 11.30
C ARG A 77 14.76 -6.56 11.03
N VAL A 78 14.00 -6.04 10.06
CA VAL A 78 12.76 -6.66 9.57
C VAL A 78 13.09 -8.01 8.93
N TRP A 79 14.14 -8.06 8.10
CA TRP A 79 14.59 -9.32 7.51
C TRP A 79 14.96 -10.35 8.59
N GLN A 80 15.75 -9.95 9.60
CA GLN A 80 16.11 -10.80 10.72
C GLN A 80 14.87 -11.33 11.47
N PHE A 81 13.88 -10.48 11.71
CA PHE A 81 12.61 -10.86 12.33
C PHE A 81 11.84 -11.88 11.48
N VAL A 82 11.76 -11.67 10.17
CA VAL A 82 11.09 -12.60 9.24
C VAL A 82 11.76 -13.98 9.28
N GLN A 83 13.10 -14.02 9.24
CA GLN A 83 13.84 -15.29 9.30
C GLN A 83 13.62 -16.03 10.62
N MET A 84 13.71 -15.32 11.75
CA MET A 84 13.48 -15.92 13.07
C MET A 84 12.05 -16.47 13.21
N THR A 85 11.07 -15.72 12.72
CA THR A 85 9.65 -16.13 12.80
C THR A 85 9.37 -17.33 11.91
N ASN A 86 9.99 -17.40 10.73
CA ASN A 86 9.83 -18.53 9.81
C ASN A 86 10.32 -19.86 10.41
N VAL A 87 11.35 -19.84 11.27
CA VAL A 87 11.88 -21.03 11.94
C VAL A 87 11.06 -21.40 13.19
N ARG A 88 10.48 -20.42 13.89
CA ARG A 88 9.81 -20.63 15.19
C ARG A 88 8.29 -20.80 15.09
N THR A 89 7.67 -20.45 13.97
CA THR A 89 6.22 -20.51 13.82
C THR A 89 5.70 -21.95 13.73
N ASN A 90 4.63 -22.24 14.45
CA ASN A 90 3.89 -23.51 14.33
C ASN A 90 3.07 -23.58 13.02
N TYR A 91 2.93 -22.45 12.30
CA TYR A 91 2.14 -22.34 11.06
C TYR A 91 2.98 -21.76 9.92
N PRO A 92 3.99 -22.49 9.40
CA PRO A 92 4.93 -21.96 8.40
C PRO A 92 4.25 -21.59 7.07
N ASN A 93 3.21 -22.32 6.67
CA ASN A 93 2.48 -22.03 5.43
C ASN A 93 1.66 -20.72 5.54
N ALA A 94 1.02 -20.48 6.68
CA ALA A 94 0.27 -19.24 6.91
C ALA A 94 1.21 -18.02 6.99
N PHE A 95 2.35 -18.17 7.69
CA PHE A 95 3.35 -17.12 7.79
C PHE A 95 3.95 -16.74 6.42
N ARG A 96 4.19 -17.72 5.54
CA ARG A 96 4.67 -17.46 4.17
C ARG A 96 3.66 -16.64 3.35
N ILE A 97 2.37 -16.99 3.42
CA ILE A 97 1.32 -16.22 2.73
C ILE A 97 1.25 -14.80 3.29
N LEU A 98 1.24 -14.65 4.61
CA LEU A 98 1.22 -13.35 5.27
C LEU A 98 2.41 -12.48 4.85
N HIS A 99 3.62 -13.05 4.84
CA HIS A 99 4.83 -12.34 4.40
C HIS A 99 4.69 -11.83 2.96
N ILE A 100 4.19 -12.66 2.04
CA ILE A 100 3.96 -12.27 0.65
C ILE A 100 2.93 -11.14 0.55
N VAL A 101 1.80 -11.25 1.27
CA VAL A 101 0.77 -10.20 1.29
C VAL A 101 1.33 -8.88 1.79
N VAL A 102 2.11 -8.88 2.88
CA VAL A 102 2.75 -7.68 3.42
C VAL A 102 3.72 -7.06 2.41
N VAL A 103 4.55 -7.87 1.75
CA VAL A 103 5.45 -7.39 0.70
C VAL A 103 4.68 -6.76 -0.45
N CYS A 104 3.58 -7.36 -0.90
CA CYS A 104 2.73 -6.80 -1.97
C CYS A 104 2.11 -5.46 -1.57
N VAL A 105 1.57 -5.35 -0.36
CA VAL A 105 0.97 -4.10 0.14
C VAL A 105 2.01 -2.97 0.20
N VAL A 106 3.24 -3.27 0.65
CA VAL A 106 4.33 -2.28 0.69
C VAL A 106 4.73 -1.84 -0.72
N LEU A 107 4.83 -2.77 -1.68
CA LEU A 107 5.10 -2.45 -3.07
C LEU A 107 4.02 -1.56 -3.67
N PHE A 108 2.73 -1.90 -3.45
CA PHE A 108 1.61 -1.10 -3.94
C PHE A 108 1.60 0.30 -3.32
N HIS A 109 1.93 0.40 -2.02
CA HIS A 109 2.02 1.69 -1.34
C HIS A 109 3.12 2.58 -1.94
N TRP A 110 4.32 2.03 -2.17
CA TRP A 110 5.44 2.78 -2.71
C TRP A 110 5.19 3.23 -4.13
N ASN A 111 4.64 2.34 -4.97
CA ASN A 111 4.31 2.68 -6.33
C ASN A 111 3.16 3.70 -6.41
N ALA A 112 2.11 3.55 -5.59
CA ALA A 112 1.05 4.55 -5.47
C ALA A 112 1.59 5.95 -5.09
N ALA A 113 2.53 6.00 -4.14
CA ALA A 113 3.16 7.26 -3.74
C ALA A 113 3.98 7.88 -4.87
N LEU A 114 4.69 7.06 -5.67
CA LEU A 114 5.44 7.51 -6.84
C LEU A 114 4.51 8.02 -7.95
N TYR A 115 3.46 7.27 -8.27
CA TYR A 115 2.42 7.65 -9.23
C TYR A 115 1.77 9.00 -8.87
N PHE A 116 1.38 9.17 -7.61
CA PHE A 116 0.78 10.43 -7.15
C PHE A 116 1.78 11.58 -7.24
N LYS A 117 3.05 11.35 -6.90
CA LYS A 117 4.10 12.35 -7.00
C LYS A 117 4.36 12.79 -8.44
N ILE A 118 4.34 11.87 -9.39
CA ILE A 118 4.45 12.19 -10.83
C ILE A 118 3.21 12.97 -11.26
N SER A 119 2.02 12.55 -10.85
CA SER A 119 0.77 13.26 -11.15
C SER A 119 0.76 14.71 -10.65
N LEU A 120 1.38 15.00 -9.50
CA LEU A 120 1.55 16.37 -9.00
C LEU A 120 2.43 17.25 -9.90
N ILE A 121 3.39 16.66 -10.62
CA ILE A 121 4.28 17.39 -11.53
C ILE A 121 3.57 17.78 -12.81
N TYR A 122 2.75 16.89 -13.36
CA TYR A 122 2.02 17.12 -14.62
C TYR A 122 0.71 17.91 -14.43
N GLY A 123 0.06 17.77 -13.28
CA GLY A 123 -1.11 18.55 -12.89
C GLY A 123 -2.32 17.67 -12.55
N ILE A 124 -2.93 17.92 -11.39
CA ILE A 124 -4.02 17.11 -10.83
C ILE A 124 -5.43 17.65 -11.11
N PHE A 125 -5.52 18.81 -11.77
CA PHE A 125 -6.77 19.55 -12.01
C PHE A 125 -7.26 19.42 -13.46
N THR A 126 -6.73 18.47 -14.22
CA THR A 126 -7.18 18.21 -15.59
C THR A 126 -8.64 17.74 -15.57
N THR A 127 -9.42 18.20 -16.54
CA THR A 127 -10.84 17.82 -16.71
C THR A 127 -11.02 16.55 -17.54
N ASP A 128 -9.93 15.95 -17.99
CA ASP A 128 -9.94 14.82 -18.91
C ASP A 128 -9.93 13.51 -18.13
N ALA A 129 -11.08 12.81 -18.11
CA ALA A 129 -11.20 11.52 -17.42
C ALA A 129 -10.26 10.44 -18.00
N SER A 130 -9.88 10.57 -19.27
CA SER A 130 -8.97 9.66 -19.99
C SER A 130 -7.48 9.98 -19.80
N ALA A 131 -7.13 11.01 -19.04
CA ALA A 131 -5.74 11.33 -18.75
C ALA A 131 -5.06 10.20 -17.95
N TRP A 132 -3.74 10.06 -17.99
CA TRP A 132 -3.03 9.01 -17.24
C TRP A 132 -2.88 9.40 -15.76
N GLU A 133 -2.55 10.66 -15.52
CA GLU A 133 -2.33 11.25 -14.21
C GLU A 133 -3.58 11.22 -13.32
N PHE A 134 -3.35 11.35 -12.01
CA PHE A 134 -4.42 11.49 -11.03
C PHE A 134 -5.27 12.73 -11.34
N ASN A 135 -6.59 12.58 -11.32
CA ASN A 135 -7.53 13.70 -11.31
C ASN A 135 -8.66 13.42 -10.32
N TYR A 136 -9.32 14.47 -9.84
CA TYR A 136 -10.44 14.34 -8.91
C TYR A 136 -11.73 13.87 -9.57
N LEU A 137 -11.83 13.93 -10.90
CA LEU A 137 -13.00 13.45 -11.64
C LEU A 137 -13.11 11.93 -11.63
N LYS A 138 -11.98 11.21 -11.58
CA LYS A 138 -11.93 9.74 -11.47
C LYS A 138 -12.37 9.22 -10.10
N ASN A 139 -12.33 10.06 -9.07
CA ASN A 139 -12.66 9.67 -7.70
C ASN A 139 -13.51 10.76 -7.03
N GLN A 140 -14.73 10.91 -7.56
CA GLN A 140 -15.72 11.85 -7.05
C GLN A 140 -16.37 11.35 -5.77
N ASP A 141 -16.94 12.28 -5.01
CA ASP A 141 -17.72 11.95 -3.83
C ASP A 141 -18.98 11.17 -4.21
N VAL A 142 -19.36 10.25 -3.33
CA VAL A 142 -20.47 9.35 -3.58
C VAL A 142 -21.77 9.99 -3.10
N TRP A 143 -22.78 9.95 -3.95
CA TRP A 143 -24.15 10.27 -3.57
C TRP A 143 -24.78 9.04 -2.93
N TRP A 144 -25.08 9.13 -1.65
CA TRP A 144 -25.75 8.07 -0.90
C TRP A 144 -27.25 8.28 -0.89
N VAL A 145 -28.01 7.25 -1.26
CA VAL A 145 -29.47 7.31 -1.29
C VAL A 145 -30.03 7.21 0.14
N ARG A 146 -30.95 8.12 0.49
CA ARG A 146 -31.62 8.19 1.80
C ARG A 146 -33.00 7.55 1.84
N CYS A 147 -33.58 7.18 0.70
CA CYS A 147 -34.85 6.47 0.69
C CYS A 147 -34.65 4.96 0.78
N GLY A 148 -35.53 4.27 1.51
CA GLY A 148 -35.52 2.81 1.62
C GLY A 148 -34.89 2.26 2.90
N GLN A 149 -35.29 1.04 3.25
CA GLN A 149 -34.88 0.32 4.46
C GLN A 149 -33.47 -0.29 4.27
N MET A 150 -32.43 0.54 4.35
CA MET A 150 -31.09 0.03 4.58
C MET A 150 -30.33 0.90 5.58
N LEU A 151 -30.25 0.36 6.80
CA LEU A 151 -29.47 0.80 7.96
C LEU A 151 -29.85 2.17 8.58
N TRP A 152 -30.59 2.08 9.71
CA TRP A 152 -30.74 3.06 10.82
C TRP A 152 -31.35 4.44 10.58
N ALA A 153 -32.02 4.69 9.45
CA ALA A 153 -32.84 5.89 9.27
C ALA A 153 -34.25 5.54 8.79
N GLU A 154 -35.26 5.78 9.63
CA GLU A 154 -36.66 5.85 9.20
C GLU A 154 -36.90 7.18 8.48
N ILE A 155 -37.02 7.16 7.15
CA ILE A 155 -37.49 8.30 6.34
C ILE A 155 -38.27 7.78 5.12
N PRO A 156 -39.14 8.61 4.51
CA PRO A 156 -40.59 8.48 4.43
C PRO A 156 -41.08 7.41 3.42
N GLU A 157 -42.29 6.89 3.66
CA GLU A 157 -42.97 5.93 2.77
C GLU A 157 -43.06 6.44 1.32
N GLY A 158 -42.45 5.70 0.39
CA GLY A 158 -42.53 5.98 -1.03
C GLY A 158 -41.54 5.14 -1.85
N HIS A 159 -41.88 4.85 -3.10
CA HIS A 159 -40.99 4.16 -4.04
C HIS A 159 -39.65 4.92 -4.16
N CYS A 160 -38.54 4.25 -3.84
CA CYS A 160 -37.18 4.77 -3.96
C CYS A 160 -36.60 4.46 -5.35
N PHE A 161 -37.39 4.73 -6.39
CA PHE A 161 -37.05 4.47 -7.77
C PHE A 161 -37.70 5.53 -8.65
N PHE A 162 -36.89 6.18 -9.48
CA PHE A 162 -37.38 7.12 -10.48
C PHE A 162 -38.11 6.33 -11.57
N ASN A 163 -39.38 6.66 -11.84
CA ASN A 163 -40.16 5.88 -12.79
C ASN A 163 -39.72 6.18 -14.24
N GLU A 164 -38.96 5.26 -14.82
CA GLU A 164 -38.52 5.32 -16.23
C GLU A 164 -39.53 4.65 -17.19
N SER A 165 -40.67 4.13 -16.70
CA SER A 165 -41.65 3.45 -17.54
C SER A 165 -42.23 4.40 -18.59
N GLY A 166 -41.97 4.12 -19.87
CA GLY A 166 -42.49 4.93 -20.99
C GLY A 166 -41.59 6.09 -21.42
N LEU A 167 -40.38 6.23 -20.85
CA LEU A 167 -39.39 7.25 -21.24
C LEU A 167 -38.37 6.76 -22.31
N GLY A 168 -38.64 5.63 -22.97
CA GLY A 168 -37.76 5.07 -24.00
C GLY A 168 -36.79 4.02 -23.46
N ASP A 169 -35.67 3.82 -24.15
CA ASP A 169 -34.62 2.88 -23.75
C ASP A 169 -33.68 3.55 -22.73
N PRO A 170 -33.59 3.05 -21.48
CA PRO A 170 -32.75 3.66 -20.45
C PRO A 170 -31.25 3.75 -20.79
N ASP A 171 -30.73 2.90 -21.68
CA ASP A 171 -29.31 2.93 -22.04
C ASP A 171 -28.97 4.04 -23.04
N ILE A 172 -29.96 4.52 -23.81
CA ILE A 172 -29.79 5.52 -24.87
C ILE A 172 -30.43 6.86 -24.47
N ASP A 173 -31.66 6.82 -23.97
CA ASP A 173 -32.52 8.00 -23.81
C ASP A 173 -32.36 8.68 -22.45
N ARG A 174 -31.65 8.06 -21.49
CA ARG A 174 -31.48 8.60 -20.14
C ARG A 174 -30.90 10.00 -20.12
N VAL A 175 -30.03 10.34 -21.07
CA VAL A 175 -29.45 11.68 -21.21
C VAL A 175 -30.52 12.76 -21.39
N ASN A 176 -31.64 12.44 -22.04
CA ASN A 176 -32.71 13.38 -22.36
C ASN A 176 -33.53 13.83 -21.14
N TYR A 177 -33.63 12.98 -20.11
CA TYR A 177 -34.39 13.26 -18.88
C TYR A 177 -33.51 13.31 -17.62
N LEU A 178 -32.18 13.50 -17.78
CA LEU A 178 -31.23 13.64 -16.67
C LEU A 178 -31.65 14.72 -15.67
N ASN A 179 -32.13 15.87 -16.15
CA ASN A 179 -32.52 16.98 -15.28
C ASN A 179 -33.70 16.61 -14.36
N GLU A 180 -34.67 15.84 -14.89
CA GLU A 180 -35.81 15.37 -14.11
C GLU A 180 -35.39 14.33 -13.07
N MET A 181 -34.50 13.43 -13.46
CA MET A 181 -33.90 12.43 -12.57
C MET A 181 -33.09 13.09 -11.44
N VAL A 182 -32.22 14.05 -11.75
CA VAL A 182 -31.43 14.79 -10.75
C VAL A 182 -32.36 15.49 -9.76
N LYS A 183 -33.42 16.16 -10.27
CA LYS A 183 -34.42 16.82 -9.42
C LYS A 183 -35.18 15.85 -8.50
N TYR A 184 -35.48 14.64 -8.98
CA TYR A 184 -36.10 13.59 -8.16
C TYR A 184 -35.18 13.14 -7.01
N TRP A 185 -33.87 13.02 -7.27
CA TRP A 185 -32.88 12.55 -6.29
C TRP A 185 -32.28 13.63 -5.39
N GLU A 186 -32.45 14.92 -5.73
CA GLU A 186 -31.87 16.05 -5.01
C GLU A 186 -32.20 16.03 -3.50
N ASN A 187 -33.46 15.80 -3.14
CA ASN A 187 -33.90 15.71 -1.74
C ASN A 187 -33.89 14.28 -1.16
N ARG A 188 -33.48 13.29 -1.96
CA ARG A 188 -33.49 11.86 -1.59
C ARG A 188 -32.09 11.26 -1.51
N SER A 189 -31.06 12.08 -1.73
CA SER A 189 -29.66 11.68 -1.65
C SER A 189 -28.90 12.59 -0.68
N MET A 190 -27.77 12.11 -0.21
CA MET A 190 -26.80 12.90 0.54
C MET A 190 -25.43 12.71 -0.05
N LEU A 191 -24.68 13.79 -0.14
CA LEU A 191 -23.29 13.74 -0.53
C LEU A 191 -22.45 13.23 0.63
N VAL A 192 -21.82 12.08 0.47
CA VAL A 192 -20.79 11.58 1.39
C VAL A 192 -19.45 12.09 0.89
N SER A 193 -18.96 13.15 1.53
CA SER A 193 -17.68 13.76 1.15
C SER A 193 -16.50 13.08 1.84
N PHE A 194 -15.48 12.77 1.05
CA PHE A 194 -14.21 12.24 1.55
C PHE A 194 -13.12 13.31 1.57
N SER A 195 -12.17 13.16 2.49
CA SER A 195 -11.00 14.05 2.55
C SER A 195 -10.18 13.95 1.27
N ASN A 196 -9.51 15.05 0.89
CA ASN A 196 -8.62 15.06 -0.28
C ASN A 196 -7.54 13.98 -0.16
N PHE A 197 -6.98 13.78 1.03
CA PHE A 197 -5.98 12.73 1.28
C PHE A 197 -6.55 11.34 0.97
N SER A 198 -7.75 11.04 1.46
CA SER A 198 -8.41 9.75 1.21
C SER A 198 -8.61 9.51 -0.29
N LYS A 199 -9.09 10.53 -1.03
CA LYS A 199 -9.33 10.44 -2.47
C LYS A 199 -8.04 10.22 -3.27
N GLN A 200 -7.01 10.98 -2.93
CA GLN A 200 -5.69 10.88 -3.54
C GLN A 200 -5.10 9.50 -3.30
N TYR A 201 -5.05 9.08 -2.03
CA TYR A 201 -4.45 7.81 -1.65
C TYR A 201 -5.20 6.61 -2.21
N SER A 202 -6.53 6.59 -2.15
CA SER A 202 -7.32 5.44 -2.61
C SER A 202 -7.20 5.23 -4.11
N LEU A 203 -7.29 6.29 -4.92
CA LEU A 203 -7.17 6.16 -6.37
C LEU A 203 -5.75 5.78 -6.77
N SER A 204 -4.73 6.36 -6.15
CA SER A 204 -3.34 6.02 -6.44
C SER A 204 -2.99 4.59 -6.02
N PHE A 205 -3.53 4.11 -4.89
CA PHE A 205 -3.37 2.72 -4.46
C PHE A 205 -4.10 1.74 -5.37
N TYR A 206 -5.31 2.09 -5.80
CA TYR A 206 -6.07 1.33 -6.78
C TYR A 206 -5.32 1.22 -8.12
N TRP A 207 -4.86 2.35 -8.65
CA TRP A 207 -4.04 2.40 -9.86
C TRP A 207 -2.81 1.50 -9.72
N SER A 208 -2.04 1.66 -8.63
CA SER A 208 -0.84 0.86 -8.41
C SER A 208 -1.13 -0.64 -8.33
N SER A 209 -2.26 -1.02 -7.72
CA SER A 209 -2.63 -2.43 -7.60
C SER A 209 -2.90 -3.02 -8.99
N LEU A 210 -3.66 -2.33 -9.84
CA LEU A 210 -3.98 -2.80 -11.20
C LEU A 210 -2.74 -2.93 -12.10
N THR A 211 -1.81 -1.98 -12.02
CA THR A 211 -0.56 -2.04 -12.81
C THR A 211 0.26 -3.25 -12.41
N LEU A 212 0.52 -3.40 -11.10
CA LEU A 212 1.38 -4.45 -10.58
C LEU A 212 0.73 -5.84 -10.61
N THR A 213 -0.60 -5.92 -10.65
CA THR A 213 -1.33 -7.18 -10.91
C THR A 213 -1.60 -7.44 -12.39
N THR A 214 -1.10 -6.59 -13.30
CA THR A 214 -1.24 -6.74 -14.76
C THR A 214 -2.69 -6.81 -15.24
N SER A 215 -3.63 -6.20 -14.51
CA SER A 215 -5.06 -6.22 -14.85
C SER A 215 -5.42 -5.24 -15.96
N GLY A 216 -4.54 -4.29 -16.30
CA GLY A 216 -4.53 -3.54 -17.58
C GLY A 216 -5.65 -2.52 -17.80
N GLN A 217 -6.51 -2.23 -16.82
CA GLN A 217 -7.63 -1.29 -16.96
C GLN A 217 -7.21 0.18 -16.72
N GLN A 218 -6.13 0.62 -17.36
CA GLN A 218 -5.53 1.94 -17.09
C GLN A 218 -5.48 2.83 -18.33
N PRO A 219 -5.61 4.16 -18.18
CA PRO A 219 -5.47 5.08 -19.31
C PRO A 219 -4.07 5.04 -19.90
N TYR A 220 -3.92 5.36 -21.18
CA TYR A 220 -2.63 5.26 -21.86
C TYR A 220 -1.66 6.37 -21.45
N PRO A 221 -0.37 6.06 -21.23
CA PRO A 221 0.64 7.05 -20.87
C PRO A 221 0.97 8.00 -22.03
N THR A 222 0.83 9.30 -21.81
CA THR A 222 1.09 10.34 -22.83
C THR A 222 2.48 10.97 -22.74
N ALA A 223 3.14 10.90 -21.58
CA ALA A 223 4.43 11.53 -21.33
C ALA A 223 5.56 10.51 -21.13
N ALA A 224 6.82 10.94 -21.31
CA ALA A 224 7.99 10.07 -21.15
C ALA A 224 8.10 9.45 -19.74
N MET A 225 7.83 10.24 -18.69
CA MET A 225 7.83 9.73 -17.31
C MET A 225 6.71 8.72 -17.05
N HIS A 226 5.53 8.92 -17.66
CA HIS A 226 4.40 7.99 -17.55
C HIS A 226 4.78 6.64 -18.20
N ASN A 227 5.33 6.70 -19.41
CA ASN A 227 5.79 5.51 -20.14
C ASN A 227 6.89 4.75 -19.37
N SER A 228 7.85 5.47 -18.80
CA SER A 228 8.93 4.84 -18.03
C SER A 228 8.42 4.15 -16.77
N LEU A 229 7.47 4.76 -16.05
CA LEU A 229 6.87 4.15 -14.86
C LEU A 229 6.07 2.90 -15.23
N GLU A 230 5.22 2.97 -16.25
CA GLU A 230 4.42 1.83 -16.72
C GLU A 230 5.29 0.65 -17.17
N ILE A 231 6.35 0.89 -17.93
CA ILE A 231 7.27 -0.17 -18.37
C ILE A 231 7.97 -0.80 -17.15
N PHE A 232 8.42 0.02 -16.21
CA PHE A 232 9.06 -0.48 -15.00
C PHE A 232 8.10 -1.32 -14.14
N ASP A 233 6.89 -0.81 -13.90
CA ASP A 233 5.89 -1.47 -13.06
C ASP A 233 5.36 -2.74 -13.70
N THR A 234 5.20 -2.78 -15.02
CA THR A 234 4.78 -4.02 -15.71
C THR A 234 5.83 -5.12 -15.59
N ILE A 235 7.13 -4.79 -15.73
CA ILE A 235 8.22 -5.76 -15.53
C ILE A 235 8.23 -6.25 -14.07
N VAL A 236 8.15 -5.33 -13.11
CA VAL A 236 8.11 -5.67 -11.68
C VAL A 236 6.87 -6.51 -11.35
N GLY A 237 5.71 -6.15 -11.89
CA GLY A 237 4.43 -6.83 -11.67
C GLY A 237 4.45 -8.27 -12.16
N VAL A 238 4.97 -8.52 -13.37
CA VAL A 238 5.13 -9.89 -13.90
C VAL A 238 6.04 -10.73 -13.01
N LEU A 239 7.16 -10.17 -12.53
CA LEU A 239 8.08 -10.86 -11.62
C LEU A 239 7.43 -11.16 -10.26
N VAL A 240 6.74 -10.19 -9.67
CA VAL A 240 6.02 -10.35 -8.40
C VAL A 240 4.94 -11.42 -8.53
N PHE A 241 4.16 -11.39 -9.62
CA PHE A 241 3.11 -12.38 -9.86
C PHE A 241 3.69 -13.79 -10.00
N ALA A 242 4.81 -13.95 -10.74
CA ALA A 242 5.51 -15.23 -10.85
C ALA A 242 5.96 -15.77 -9.48
N VAL A 243 6.50 -14.90 -8.61
CA VAL A 243 6.92 -15.27 -7.24
C VAL A 243 5.73 -15.69 -6.38
N ILE A 244 4.60 -14.97 -6.47
CA ILE A 244 3.37 -15.30 -5.72
C ILE A 244 2.85 -16.67 -6.13
N VAL A 245 2.66 -16.89 -7.43
CA VAL A 245 2.15 -18.17 -7.97
C VAL A 245 3.07 -19.33 -7.59
N GLY A 246 4.39 -19.16 -7.74
CA GLY A 246 5.36 -20.20 -7.35
C GLY A 246 5.34 -20.50 -5.85
N SER A 247 5.21 -19.48 -5.01
CA SER A 247 5.16 -19.64 -3.56
C SER A 247 3.87 -20.32 -3.09
N VAL A 248 2.72 -19.93 -3.66
CA VAL A 248 1.42 -20.55 -3.36
C VAL A 248 1.38 -22.00 -3.85
N GLY A 249 1.88 -22.28 -5.06
CA GLY A 249 1.98 -23.65 -5.59
C GLY A 249 2.83 -24.58 -4.73
N ASN A 250 3.95 -24.09 -4.20
CA ASN A 250 4.78 -24.83 -3.24
C ASN A 250 4.07 -25.12 -1.91
N VAL A 251 3.14 -24.27 -1.48
CA VAL A 251 2.34 -24.49 -0.26
C VAL A 251 1.24 -25.53 -0.51
N VAL A 252 0.57 -25.47 -1.66
CA VAL A 252 -0.51 -26.41 -2.02
C VAL A 252 0.03 -27.83 -2.22
N SER A 253 1.07 -27.99 -3.05
CA SER A 253 1.70 -29.31 -3.31
C SER A 253 2.21 -29.99 -2.03
N ARG A 254 2.70 -29.21 -1.06
CA ARG A 254 3.11 -29.73 0.25
C ARG A 254 1.92 -30.27 1.04
N LYS A 255 0.79 -29.57 1.04
CA LYS A 255 -0.44 -30.02 1.72
C LYS A 255 -1.00 -31.29 1.10
N GLU A 256 -1.01 -31.40 -0.23
CA GLU A 256 -1.48 -32.60 -0.94
C GLU A 256 -0.67 -33.85 -0.57
N LYS A 257 0.68 -33.73 -0.48
CA LYS A 257 1.53 -34.84 -0.01
C LYS A 257 1.14 -35.33 1.40
N PHE A 258 0.77 -34.43 2.31
CA PHE A 258 0.33 -34.81 3.67
C PHE A 258 -1.07 -35.42 3.73
N VAL A 259 -1.91 -35.18 2.72
CA VAL A 259 -3.23 -35.81 2.59
C VAL A 259 -3.06 -37.22 2.01
N ASN A 260 -2.26 -37.37 0.96
CA ASN A 260 -2.01 -38.68 0.32
C ASN A 260 -1.23 -39.66 1.21
N LEU A 261 -0.45 -39.18 2.18
CA LEU A 261 0.21 -40.03 3.19
C LEU A 261 -0.72 -40.51 4.31
N ARG A 262 -1.96 -40.00 4.38
CA ARG A 262 -2.96 -40.36 5.39
C ARG A 262 -4.08 -41.27 4.87
N VAL A 263 -4.02 -41.62 3.59
CA VAL A 263 -4.88 -42.62 2.90
C VAL A 263 -4.04 -43.86 2.65
#